data_AF-A0A7J5V2N5-F1
#
_entry.id   AF-A0A7J5V2N5-F1
#
_cell.length_a   1.000
_cell.length_b   1.000
_cell.length_c   1.000
_cell.angle_alpha   90.00
_cell.angle_beta   90.00
_cell.angle_gamma   90.00
#
_symmetry.space_group_name_H-M   'P 1'
#
loop_
_entity.id
_entity.type
_entity.pdbx_description
1 polymer ?
#
loop_
_entity_poly.entity_id
_entity_poly.type
_entity_poly.pdbx_seq_one_letter_code
_entity_poly.pdbx_strand_id
1 'polypeptide(L)'
;MAIKHTFKTENEVLIVTSVGIDDSLDEVLYLNESIMREAIKCGYRKVLSDETQLIYDLSITETFMLGDSVSKNIRFIEKIALVVSDN
;
A
#
# COMPACT_ATOMS: atom_id res chain seq x y z
N MET A 1 8.17 3.90 13.02
CA MET A 1 8.86 5.04 12.32
C MET A 1 7.98 5.43 11.16
N ALA A 2 7.65 6.72 10.99
CA ALA A 2 6.64 7.12 9.99
C ALA A 2 6.89 6.55 8.59
N ILE A 3 5.88 5.87 8.03
CA ILE A 3 5.93 5.36 6.65
C ILE A 3 6.01 6.52 5.68
N LYS A 4 7.01 6.52 4.79
CA LYS A 4 7.11 7.45 3.67
C LYS A 4 6.83 6.71 2.38
N HIS A 5 6.12 7.36 1.48
CA HIS A 5 5.82 6.78 0.18
C HIS A 5 5.93 7.81 -0.95
N THR A 6 6.24 7.32 -2.15
CA THR A 6 6.24 8.10 -3.39
C THR A 6 5.45 7.39 -4.47
N PHE A 7 4.85 8.18 -5.36
CA PHE A 7 4.09 7.68 -6.51
C PHE A 7 4.81 7.97 -7.82
N LYS A 8 4.80 6.99 -8.71
CA LYS A 8 5.22 7.13 -10.11
C LYS A 8 4.22 6.39 -10.98
N THR A 9 3.99 6.87 -12.20
CA THR A 9 3.16 6.19 -13.17
C THR A 9 4.01 5.71 -14.35
N GLU A 10 3.80 4.46 -14.77
CA GLU A 10 4.56 3.86 -15.87
C GLU A 10 3.75 2.73 -16.50
N ASN A 11 3.63 2.70 -17.83
CA ASN A 11 2.96 1.63 -18.58
C ASN A 11 1.56 1.24 -18.03
N GLU A 12 0.74 2.24 -17.69
CA GLU A 12 -0.61 2.07 -17.09
C GLU A 12 -0.62 1.41 -15.69
N VAL A 13 0.52 1.44 -15.00
CA VAL A 13 0.68 0.96 -13.63
C VAL A 13 1.00 2.15 -12.73
N LEU A 14 0.32 2.22 -11.59
CA LEU A 14 0.73 3.06 -10.47
C LEU A 14 1.81 2.31 -9.68
N ILE A 15 3.02 2.87 -9.66
CA ILE A 15 4.13 2.38 -8.87
C ILE A 15 4.16 3.17 -7.56
N VAL A 16 4.13 2.45 -6.45
CA VAL A 16 4.23 2.97 -5.09
C VAL A 16 5.53 2.45 -4.52
N THR A 17 6.38 3.32 -4.01
CA THR A 17 7.58 2.93 -3.26
C THR A 17 7.39 3.36 -1.83
N SER A 18 7.47 2.42 -0.89
CA SER A 18 7.24 2.63 0.54
C SER A 18 8.50 2.29 1.33
N VAL A 19 8.85 3.15 2.29
CA VAL A 19 9.99 2.97 3.19
C VAL A 19 9.59 3.30 4.62
N GLY A 20 10.12 2.56 5.59
CA GLY A 20 9.85 2.80 7.02
C GLY A 20 9.48 1.53 7.77
N ILE A 21 8.71 1.69 8.84
CA ILE A 21 8.24 0.59 9.69
C ILE A 21 6.72 0.71 9.76
N ASP A 22 6.00 -0.39 9.58
CA ASP A 22 4.54 -0.40 9.61
C ASP A 22 3.96 -0.58 11.04
N ASP A 23 4.61 -0.02 12.07
CA ASP A 23 4.31 -0.20 13.50
C ASP A 23 3.00 0.46 13.99
N SER A 24 2.15 0.94 13.08
CA SER A 24 0.92 1.67 13.38
C SER A 24 -0.17 1.39 12.34
N LEU A 25 -1.27 0.80 12.80
CA LEU A 25 -2.44 0.51 11.96
C LEU A 25 -2.95 1.76 11.23
N ASP A 26 -2.98 2.92 11.90
CA ASP A 26 -3.46 4.17 11.33
C ASP A 26 -2.57 4.67 10.18
N GLU A 27 -1.24 4.50 10.31
CA GLU A 27 -0.30 4.89 9.25
C GLU A 27 -0.44 3.98 8.02
N VAL A 28 -0.63 2.69 8.23
CA VAL A 28 -0.82 1.73 7.14
C VAL A 28 -2.17 1.93 6.44
N LEU A 29 -3.22 2.25 7.20
CA LEU A 29 -4.51 2.65 6.62
C LEU A 29 -4.37 3.92 5.79
N TYR A 30 -3.67 4.94 6.31
CA TYR A 30 -3.41 6.17 5.58
C TYR A 30 -2.62 5.93 4.28
N LEU A 31 -1.62 5.05 4.29
CA LEU A 31 -0.90 4.62 3.09
C LEU A 31 -1.88 4.00 2.08
N ASN A 32 -2.67 3.00 2.50
CA ASN A 32 -3.63 2.32 1.63
C ASN A 32 -4.65 3.27 1.01
N GLU A 33 -5.18 4.20 1.80
CA GLU A 33 -6.06 5.26 1.28
C GLU A 33 -5.36 6.16 0.26
N SER A 34 -4.11 6.51 0.51
CA SER A 34 -3.33 7.38 -0.38
C SER A 34 -3.04 6.70 -1.72
N ILE A 35 -2.71 5.40 -1.70
CA ILE A 35 -2.58 4.57 -2.91
C ILE A 35 -3.90 4.54 -3.69
N MET A 36 -5.02 4.27 -3.01
CA MET A 36 -6.34 4.24 -3.67
C MET A 36 -6.72 5.59 -4.28
N ARG A 37 -6.49 6.69 -3.56
CA ARG A 37 -6.74 8.06 -4.04
C ARG A 37 -5.91 8.37 -5.28
N GLU A 38 -4.61 8.06 -5.27
CA GLU A 38 -3.75 8.33 -6.41
C GLU A 38 -4.09 7.44 -7.62
N ALA A 39 -4.41 6.16 -7.39
CA ALA A 39 -4.86 5.25 -8.44
C ALA A 39 -6.13 5.76 -9.14
N ILE A 40 -7.13 6.19 -8.38
CA ILE A 40 -8.37 6.79 -8.90
C ILE A 40 -8.05 8.07 -9.69
N LYS A 41 -7.22 8.95 -9.13
CA LYS A 41 -6.84 10.22 -9.75
C LYS A 41 -6.11 10.03 -11.08
N CYS A 42 -5.22 9.04 -11.18
CA CYS A 42 -4.49 8.74 -12.41
C CYS A 42 -5.26 7.82 -13.37
N GLY A 43 -6.38 7.24 -12.94
CA GLY A 43 -7.18 6.30 -13.74
C GLY A 43 -6.56 4.91 -13.91
N TYR A 44 -5.54 4.56 -13.10
CA TYR A 44 -4.83 3.29 -13.22
C TYR A 44 -5.35 2.25 -12.22
N ARG A 45 -5.72 1.09 -12.75
CA ARG A 45 -6.33 -0.01 -11.97
C ARG A 45 -5.31 -1.08 -11.56
N LYS A 46 -4.07 -0.94 -12.02
CA LYS A 46 -2.94 -1.83 -11.71
C LYS A 46 -1.99 -1.07 -10.79
N VAL A 47 -1.63 -1.70 -9.68
CA VAL A 47 -0.69 -1.14 -8.70
C VAL A 47 0.49 -2.08 -8.55
N LEU A 48 1.70 -1.53 -8.55
CA LEU A 48 2.92 -2.18 -8.11
C LEU A 48 3.35 -1.49 -6.82
N SER A 49 3.33 -2.21 -5.70
CA SER A 49 3.82 -1.71 -4.41
C SER A 49 5.19 -2.32 -4.14
N ASP A 50 6.22 -1.47 -4.16
CA ASP A 50 7.58 -1.78 -3.77
C ASP A 50 7.78 -1.44 -2.29
N GLU A 51 7.85 -2.49 -1.49
CA GLU A 51 7.95 -2.47 -0.04
C GLU A 51 9.25 -3.14 0.42
N THR A 52 10.26 -3.21 -0.46
CA THR A 52 11.56 -3.84 -0.16
C THR A 52 12.32 -3.19 1.00
N GLN A 53 12.00 -1.94 1.31
CA GLN A 53 12.56 -1.15 2.41
C GLN A 53 11.52 -0.87 3.53
N LEU A 54 10.42 -1.62 3.54
CA LEU A 54 9.43 -1.58 4.60
C LEU A 54 9.71 -2.70 5.60
N ILE A 55 9.68 -2.38 6.88
CA ILE A 55 9.77 -3.37 7.98
C ILE A 55 8.35 -3.64 8.47
N TYR A 56 7.95 -4.90 8.46
CA TYR A 56 6.64 -5.36 8.95
C TYR A 56 6.72 -5.71 10.45
N ASP A 57 5.99 -4.95 11.26
CA ASP A 57 5.90 -5.00 12.72
C ASP A 57 4.44 -4.87 13.22
N LEU A 58 3.44 -4.72 12.32
CA LEU A 58 2.02 -4.87 12.71
C LEU A 58 1.78 -6.24 13.37
N SER A 59 0.99 -6.23 14.44
CA SER A 59 0.51 -7.48 15.03
C SER A 59 -0.44 -8.21 14.07
N ILE A 60 -0.60 -9.52 14.30
CA ILE A 60 -1.55 -10.35 13.54
C ILE A 60 -2.97 -9.76 13.62
N THR A 61 -3.39 -9.30 14.80
CA THR A 61 -4.72 -8.71 15.00
C THR A 61 -4.90 -7.44 14.17
N GLU A 62 -3.90 -6.55 14.17
CA GLU A 62 -3.94 -5.32 13.37
C GLU A 62 -3.92 -5.62 11.87
N THR A 63 -3.16 -6.64 11.45
CA THR A 63 -3.13 -7.10 10.06
C THR A 63 -4.52 -7.56 9.60
N PHE A 64 -5.27 -8.28 10.44
CA PHE A 64 -6.65 -8.65 10.14
C PHE A 64 -7.58 -7.43 10.06
N MET A 65 -7.45 -6.47 10.99
CA MET A 65 -8.25 -5.23 10.99
C MET A 65 -7.98 -4.38 9.75
N LEU A 66 -6.72 -4.29 9.33
CA LEU A 66 -6.30 -3.64 8.09
C LEU A 66 -6.99 -4.30 6.89
N GLY A 67 -6.91 -5.63 6.78
CA GLY A 67 -7.52 -6.39 5.70
C GLY A 67 -9.04 -6.17 5.59
N ASP A 68 -9.75 -6.25 6.72
CA ASP A 68 -11.20 -5.97 6.76
C ASP A 68 -11.51 -4.53 6.30
N SER A 69 -10.74 -3.55 6.75
CA SER A 69 -10.94 -2.13 6.44
C SER A 69 -10.68 -1.83 4.96
N VAL A 70 -9.58 -2.35 4.40
CA VAL A 70 -9.18 -2.12 3.00
C VAL A 70 -10.12 -2.84 2.04
N SER A 71 -10.51 -4.08 2.35
CA SER A 71 -11.37 -4.91 1.47
C SER A 71 -12.71 -4.25 1.14
N LYS A 72 -13.26 -3.43 2.05
CA LYS A 72 -14.52 -2.71 1.85
C LYS A 72 -14.43 -1.62 0.78
N ASN A 73 -13.23 -1.10 0.52
CA ASN A 73 -13.01 0.11 -0.29
C ASN A 73 -12.27 -0.15 -1.60
N ILE A 74 -11.63 -1.31 -1.78
CA ILE A 74 -10.68 -1.58 -2.86
C ILE A 74 -11.27 -1.78 -4.28
N ARG A 75 -12.57 -1.51 -4.49
CA ARG A 75 -13.33 -1.88 -5.71
C ARG A 75 -12.76 -1.35 -7.03
N PHE A 76 -11.94 -0.30 -6.99
CA PHE A 76 -11.35 0.32 -8.18
C PHE A 76 -10.13 -0.47 -8.71
N ILE A 77 -9.34 -1.04 -7.81
CA ILE A 77 -8.09 -1.74 -8.14
C ILE A 77 -8.39 -3.15 -8.65
N GLU A 78 -7.83 -3.51 -9.80
CA GLU A 78 -8.01 -4.82 -10.42
C GLU A 78 -6.87 -5.78 -10.09
N LYS A 79 -5.64 -5.26 -10.00
CA LYS A 79 -4.43 -6.07 -9.80
C LYS A 79 -3.43 -5.31 -8.94
N ILE A 80 -2.82 -6.03 -8.01
CA ILE A 80 -1.74 -5.55 -7.16
C ILE A 80 -0.59 -6.55 -7.26
N ALA A 81 0.61 -6.05 -7.51
CA ALA A 81 1.85 -6.79 -7.32
C ALA A 81 2.59 -6.18 -6.13
N LEU A 82 3.05 -7.03 -5.23
CA LEU A 82 3.82 -6.66 -4.04
C LEU A 82 5.26 -7.13 -4.25
N VAL A 83 6.21 -6.22 -4.08
CA VAL A 83 7.64 -6.54 -4.05
C VAL A 83 8.09 -6.35 -2.62
N VAL A 84 8.45 -7.45 -1.97
CA VAL A 84 8.87 -7.47 -0.57
C VAL A 84 10.28 -8.02 -0.48
N SER A 85 11.06 -7.57 0.50
CA SER A 85 12.35 -8.18 0.81
C SER A 85 12.13 -9.42 1.68
N ASP A 86 12.92 -10.46 1.41
CA ASP A 86 12.99 -11.64 2.26
C ASP A 86 13.93 -11.27 3.42
N ASN A 87 13.36 -11.02 4.61
CA ASN A 87 14.10 -10.78 5.85
C ASN A 87 14.09 -12.04 6.72
#